data_AF-A0A940NJZ7-F1
#
_entry.id   AF-A0A940NJZ7-F1
#
_cell.length_a   1.000
_cell.length_b   1.000
_cell.length_c   1.000
_cell.angle_alpha   90.00
_cell.angle_beta   90.00
_cell.angle_gamma   90.00
#
_symmetry.space_group_name_H-M   'P 1'
#
loop_
_entity.id
_entity.type
_entity.pdbx_description
1 polymer ?
#
loop_
_entity_poly.entity_id
_entity_poly.type
_entity_poly.pdbx_seq_one_letter_code
_entity_poly.pdbx_strand_id
1 'polypeptide(L)'
;MKKWLVSFVLAIILFVNFSNHAYAYRGRTDRLGGHFVTSTHKYEFEHYTSLAKRAKTKREIINLIKSYNSNAYKHVVSLSTIDWNSYTVVYGKRLK
;
A
#
# COMPACT_ATOMS: atom_id res chain seq x y z
N MET A 1 -31.77 8.67 -39.98
CA MET A 1 -30.95 9.49 -39.06
C MET A 1 -31.27 9.26 -37.58
N LYS A 2 -32.55 9.07 -37.16
CA LYS A 2 -32.92 8.86 -35.74
C LYS A 2 -32.36 7.58 -35.07
N LYS A 3 -32.18 6.48 -35.79
CA LYS A 3 -31.66 5.20 -35.24
C LYS A 3 -30.21 5.29 -34.73
N TRP A 4 -29.40 6.16 -35.35
CA TRP A 4 -28.02 6.41 -34.95
C TRP A 4 -27.94 7.15 -33.62
N LEU A 5 -28.83 8.11 -33.37
CA LEU A 5 -28.91 8.83 -32.11
C LEU A 5 -29.26 7.90 -30.94
N VAL A 6 -30.20 6.98 -31.15
CA VAL A 6 -30.57 5.99 -30.12
C VAL A 6 -29.39 5.07 -29.78
N SER A 7 -28.67 4.57 -30.80
CA SER A 7 -27.49 3.71 -30.60
C SER A 7 -26.35 4.47 -29.90
N PHE A 8 -26.19 5.76 -30.20
CA PHE A 8 -25.16 6.60 -29.59
C PHE A 8 -25.46 6.89 -28.12
N VAL A 9 -26.72 7.18 -27.80
CA VAL A 9 -27.18 7.37 -26.42
C VAL A 9 -27.02 6.08 -25.61
N LEU A 10 -27.34 4.91 -26.19
CA LEU A 10 -27.20 3.63 -25.51
C LEU A 10 -25.72 3.28 -25.23
N ALA A 11 -24.82 3.58 -26.17
CA ALA A 11 -23.39 3.39 -25.99
C ALA A 11 -22.83 4.29 -24.88
N ILE A 12 -23.28 5.54 -24.80
CA ILE A 12 -22.88 6.46 -23.71
C ILE A 12 -23.35 5.91 -22.37
N ILE A 13 -24.61 5.47 -22.25
CA ILE A 13 -25.16 4.90 -21.01
C ILE A 13 -24.33 3.68 -20.56
N LEU A 14 -23.94 2.79 -21.48
CA LEU A 14 -23.11 1.63 -21.16
C LEU A 14 -21.70 2.03 -20.71
N PHE A 15 -21.11 3.08 -21.28
CA PHE A 15 -19.80 3.59 -20.88
C PHE A 15 -19.79 4.21 -19.48
N VAL A 16 -20.85 4.91 -19.05
CA VAL A 16 -20.91 5.51 -17.70
C VAL A 16 -21.08 4.47 -16.59
N ASN A 17 -21.61 3.29 -16.92
CA ASN A 17 -21.81 2.20 -15.96
C ASN A 17 -20.56 1.34 -15.74
N PHE A 18 -19.53 1.46 -16.59
CA PHE A 18 -18.18 0.97 -16.27
C PHE A 18 -17.47 1.95 -15.33
N SER A 19 -18.11 2.24 -14.19
CA SER A 19 -17.41 2.82 -13.05
C SER A 19 -16.38 1.79 -12.60
N ASN A 20 -15.12 2.11 -12.88
CA ASN A 20 -13.95 1.33 -12.50
C ASN A 20 -13.99 1.04 -11.00
N HIS A 21 -14.54 -0.12 -10.61
CA HIS A 21 -14.19 -0.76 -9.36
C HIS A 21 -12.75 -1.25 -9.50
N ALA A 22 -11.80 -0.31 -9.43
CA ALA A 22 -10.43 -0.60 -9.13
C ALA A 22 -10.43 -1.16 -7.71
N TYR A 23 -10.58 -2.48 -7.59
CA TYR A 23 -10.20 -3.19 -6.38
C TYR A 23 -8.79 -2.74 -6.08
N ALA A 24 -8.62 -2.02 -4.98
CA ALA A 24 -7.33 -1.72 -4.41
C ALA A 24 -6.74 -3.07 -3.99
N TYR A 25 -6.13 -3.78 -4.94
CA TYR A 25 -5.26 -4.92 -4.67
C TYR A 25 -4.28 -4.42 -3.62
N ARG A 26 -4.25 -5.07 -2.45
CA ARG A 26 -3.19 -4.85 -1.46
C ARG A 26 -1.88 -4.87 -2.23
N GLY A 27 -1.20 -3.73 -2.24
CA GLY A 27 -0.07 -3.52 -3.13
C GLY A 27 0.96 -4.63 -2.92
N ARG A 28 1.79 -4.88 -3.94
CA ARG A 28 2.90 -5.82 -3.79
C ARG A 28 3.78 -5.36 -2.61
N THR A 29 4.02 -6.26 -1.66
CA THR A 29 4.94 -6.00 -0.55
C THR A 29 6.35 -5.75 -1.07
N ASP A 30 7.06 -4.85 -0.40
CA ASP A 30 8.46 -4.56 -0.68
C ASP A 30 9.38 -5.64 -0.10
N ARG A 31 10.70 -5.43 -0.19
CA ARG A 31 11.72 -6.39 0.27
C ARG A 31 11.72 -6.61 1.79
N LEU A 32 11.00 -5.80 2.55
CA LEU A 32 10.81 -5.93 4.00
C LEU A 32 9.53 -6.68 4.35
N GLY A 33 8.71 -7.06 3.36
CA GLY A 33 7.46 -7.77 3.56
C GLY A 33 6.32 -6.86 4.01
N GLY A 34 6.42 -5.56 3.75
CA GLY A 34 5.35 -4.59 4.02
C GLY A 34 5.09 -3.68 2.84
N HIS A 35 4.12 -2.79 2.96
CA HIS A 35 3.86 -1.77 1.95
C HIS A 35 3.22 -0.53 2.57
N PHE A 36 3.30 0.59 1.84
CA PHE A 36 2.61 1.82 2.25
C PHE A 36 1.16 1.78 1.78
N VAL A 37 0.24 1.90 2.73
CA VAL A 37 -1.21 1.91 2.50
C VAL A 37 -1.67 3.36 2.36
N THR A 38 -2.06 3.74 1.14
CA THR A 38 -2.42 5.14 0.82
C THR A 38 -3.66 5.62 1.59
N SER A 39 -4.62 4.73 1.89
CA SER A 39 -5.84 5.11 2.64
C SER A 39 -5.55 5.47 4.09
N THR A 40 -4.65 4.74 4.75
CA THR A 40 -4.29 4.96 6.16
C THR A 40 -3.06 5.85 6.33
N HIS A 41 -2.34 6.15 5.24
CA HIS A 41 -1.04 6.83 5.24
C HIS A 41 -0.02 6.15 6.16
N LYS A 42 -0.11 4.83 6.28
CA LYS A 42 0.78 4.03 7.12
C LYS A 42 1.51 2.97 6.31
N TYR A 43 2.73 2.70 6.73
CA TYR A 43 3.47 1.53 6.33
C TYR A 43 3.05 0.34 7.20
N GLU A 44 2.54 -0.71 6.57
CA GLU A 44 2.05 -1.92 7.23
C GLU A 44 2.94 -3.12 6.86
N PHE A 45 3.30 -3.92 7.86
CA PHE A 45 4.00 -5.18 7.68
C PHE A 45 2.99 -6.31 7.51
N GLU A 46 3.10 -7.07 6.42
CA GLU A 46 2.23 -8.22 6.16
C GLU A 46 2.95 -9.54 6.34
N HIS A 47 4.25 -9.58 6.05
CA HIS A 47 5.04 -10.80 6.07
C HIS A 47 6.38 -10.63 6.76
N TYR A 48 6.83 -11.73 7.37
CA TYR A 48 8.13 -11.80 8.00
C TYR A 48 9.24 -11.78 6.94
N THR A 49 10.27 -10.96 7.19
CA THR A 49 11.52 -11.01 6.44
C THR A 49 12.72 -11.01 7.36
N SER A 50 13.76 -11.75 6.96
CA SER A 50 15.04 -11.75 7.67
C SER A 50 15.69 -10.36 7.68
N LEU A 51 15.44 -9.54 6.66
CA LEU A 51 15.95 -8.18 6.52
C LEU A 51 15.37 -7.24 7.58
N ALA A 52 14.05 -7.21 7.75
CA ALA A 52 13.42 -6.39 8.77
C ALA A 52 13.69 -6.91 10.20
N LYS A 53 13.81 -8.24 10.39
CA LYS A 53 14.14 -8.81 11.72
C LYS A 53 15.47 -8.33 12.28
N ARG A 54 16.45 -8.04 11.42
CA ARG A 54 17.79 -7.57 11.83
C ARG A 54 17.74 -6.24 12.57
N ALA A 55 16.71 -5.43 12.36
CA ALA A 55 16.52 -4.20 13.12
C ALA A 55 16.24 -4.50 14.60
N LYS A 56 16.96 -3.78 15.45
CA LYS A 56 16.87 -3.81 16.91
C LYS A 56 16.13 -2.58 17.46
N THR A 57 16.06 -1.51 16.67
CA THR A 57 15.43 -0.24 17.04
C THR A 57 14.40 0.20 16.00
N LYS A 58 13.43 1.03 16.42
CA LYS A 58 12.48 1.65 15.48
C LYS A 58 13.18 2.49 14.41
N ARG A 59 14.29 3.15 14.76
CA ARG A 59 15.07 3.97 13.82
C ARG A 59 15.70 3.15 12.70
N GLU A 60 16.22 1.96 13.03
CA GLU A 60 16.75 1.04 12.02
C GLU A 60 15.66 0.57 11.05
N ILE A 61 14.46 0.27 11.55
CA ILE A 61 13.32 -0.05 10.68
C ILE A 61 13.00 1.10 9.74
N ILE A 62 12.93 2.34 10.24
CA ILE A 62 12.67 3.52 9.40
C ILE A 62 13.71 3.62 8.29
N ASN A 63 15.00 3.45 8.60
CA ASN A 63 16.08 3.50 7.61
C ASN A 63 15.98 2.38 6.58
N LEU A 64 15.61 1.17 7.01
CA LEU A 64 15.36 0.06 6.10
C LEU A 64 14.19 0.36 5.16
N ILE A 65 13.06 0.85 5.68
CA ILE A 65 11.90 1.20 4.86
C ILE A 65 12.28 2.29 3.85
N LYS A 66 13.00 3.33 4.28
CA LYS A 66 13.50 4.37 3.36
C LYS A 66 14.36 3.82 2.22
N SER A 67 15.12 2.77 2.49
CA SER A 67 16.06 2.16 1.53
C SER A 67 15.39 1.16 0.58
N TYR A 68 14.38 0.43 1.05
CA TYR A 68 13.82 -0.73 0.35
C TYR A 68 12.37 -0.57 -0.09
N ASN A 69 11.66 0.43 0.41
CA ASN A 69 10.29 0.69 -0.01
C ASN A 69 10.28 1.14 -1.47
N SER A 70 9.56 0.37 -2.29
CA SER A 70 9.39 0.60 -3.72
C SER A 70 8.43 1.75 -4.04
N ASN A 71 7.74 2.29 -3.04
CA ASN A 71 6.79 3.38 -3.18
C ASN A 71 7.47 4.76 -3.15
N ALA A 72 6.92 5.73 -3.90
CA ALA A 72 7.33 7.13 -3.90
C ALA A 72 7.33 7.74 -2.49
N TYR A 73 6.45 7.29 -1.59
CA TYR A 73 6.31 7.78 -0.21
C TYR A 73 7.45 7.41 0.75
N LYS A 74 8.54 6.78 0.29
CA LYS A 74 9.70 6.46 1.14
C LYS A 74 10.24 7.66 1.94
N HIS A 75 10.13 8.88 1.41
CA HIS A 75 10.65 10.10 2.04
C HIS A 75 9.84 10.58 3.25
N VAL A 76 8.54 10.29 3.32
CA VAL A 76 7.67 10.69 4.44
C VAL A 76 7.69 9.70 5.61
N VAL A 77 8.41 8.59 5.47
CA VAL A 77 8.45 7.55 6.51
C VAL A 77 9.12 8.06 7.79
N SER A 78 8.37 7.99 8.88
CA SER A 78 8.75 8.39 10.23
C SER A 78 8.10 7.47 11.28
N LEU A 79 8.30 7.76 12.56
CA LEU A 79 7.73 6.95 13.66
C LEU A 79 6.20 6.90 13.65
N SER A 80 5.52 7.96 13.20
CA SER A 80 4.05 8.06 13.19
C SER A 80 3.41 7.40 11.97
N THR A 81 4.17 7.25 10.88
CA THR A 81 3.68 6.72 9.60
C THR A 81 3.93 5.21 9.47
N ILE A 82 4.34 4.53 10.53
CA ILE A 82 4.54 3.08 10.56
C ILE A 82 3.50 2.50 11.50
N ASP A 83 2.79 1.46 11.06
CA ASP A 83 1.97 0.68 11.96
C ASP A 83 2.82 -0.32 12.75
N TRP A 84 3.24 0.09 13.95
CA TRP A 84 4.02 -0.77 14.85
C TRP A 84 3.23 -1.98 15.38
N ASN A 85 1.90 -1.97 15.29
CA ASN A 85 1.10 -3.13 15.65
C ASN A 85 1.27 -4.23 14.59
N SER A 86 1.14 -3.91 13.29
CA SER A 86 1.46 -4.85 12.22
C SER A 86 2.87 -5.45 12.37
N TYR A 87 3.87 -4.64 12.73
CA TYR A 87 5.22 -5.13 13.02
C TYR A 87 5.22 -6.12 14.19
N THR A 88 4.53 -5.81 15.29
CA THR A 88 4.50 -6.67 16.47
C THR A 88 3.81 -8.01 16.17
N VAL A 89 2.72 -7.99 15.39
CA VAL A 89 2.01 -9.21 14.96
C VAL A 89 2.91 -10.08 14.10
N VAL A 90 3.63 -9.48 13.13
CA VAL A 90 4.48 -10.23 12.19
C VAL A 90 5.77 -10.74 12.84
N TYR A 91 6.40 -9.96 13.71
CA TYR A 91 7.73 -10.27 14.26
C TYR A 91 7.72 -10.75 15.71
N GLY A 92 6.56 -10.75 16.37
CA GLY A 92 6.40 -11.23 17.76
C GLY A 92 7.20 -10.43 18.79
N LYS A 93 7.72 -9.25 18.44
CA LYS A 93 8.52 -8.40 19.34
C LYS A 93 8.21 -6.93 19.16
N ARG A 94 8.25 -6.19 20.26
CA ARG A 94 8.22 -4.72 20.25
C ARG A 94 9.63 -4.17 20.19
N LEU A 95 9.85 -3.22 19.28
CA LEU A 95 11.10 -2.48 19.19
C LEU A 95 11.11 -1.33 20.18
N LYS A 96 12.31 -1.03 20.70
CA LYS A 96 12.58 0.18 21.47
C LYS A 96 12.62 1.39 20.54
#